data_AF-W7W561-F1
#
_entry.id   AF-W7W561-F1
#
_cell.length_a   1.000
_cell.length_b   1.000
_cell.length_c   1.000
_cell.angle_alpha   90.00
_cell.angle_beta   90.00
_cell.angle_gamma   90.00
#
_symmetry.space_group_name_H-M   'P 1'
#
loop_
_entity.id
_entity.type
_entity.pdbx_description
1 polymer ?
#
loop_
_entity_poly.entity_id
_entity_poly.type
_entity_poly.pdbx_seq_one_letter_code
_entity_poly.pdbx_strand_id
1 'polypeptide(L)'
;MKSPRQSIRRALSQEPVAASVRDAQPARFDAPRLVRRTVIDFSSLSLPEDVRLALAQAFWCHCGARSPRGIKSCWESVLIFNRFAAESGAVRSLADLDRCMLVRYIEWLNAQRRADGTPWAVSTRANTYGALRQLLRWLERCRPDLVDRIDHPFAPFPGRVATRPHARR
;
A
#
# COMPACT_ATOMS: atom_id res chain seq x y z
N MET A 1 3.47 1.91 60.31
CA MET A 1 3.76 0.53 59.85
C MET A 1 2.77 0.17 58.74
N LYS A 2 3.26 -0.41 57.65
CA LYS A 2 2.60 -0.52 56.33
C LYS A 2 1.59 -1.69 56.28
N SER A 3 0.49 -1.50 55.54
CA SER A 3 -0.46 -2.55 55.12
C SER A 3 0.20 -3.66 54.32
N PRO A 4 -0.40 -4.87 54.25
CA PRO A 4 -0.19 -5.75 53.12
C PRO A 4 -1.49 -5.86 52.28
N ARG A 5 -1.44 -5.33 51.06
CA ARG A 5 -2.37 -5.67 49.98
C ARG A 5 -2.08 -7.10 49.53
N GLN A 6 -3.08 -7.99 49.59
CA GLN A 6 -2.99 -9.33 48.99
C GLN A 6 -2.85 -9.21 47.46
N SER A 7 -1.74 -9.72 46.95
CA SER A 7 -1.46 -9.86 45.52
C SER A 7 -2.16 -11.11 45.00
N ILE A 8 -3.11 -10.93 44.06
CA ILE A 8 -3.66 -12.02 43.25
C ILE A 8 -2.55 -12.47 42.30
N ARG A 9 -1.91 -13.61 42.59
CA ARG A 9 -1.04 -14.31 41.66
C ARG A 9 -1.91 -14.93 40.56
N ARG A 10 -2.02 -14.25 39.41
CA ARG A 10 -2.44 -14.91 38.17
C ARG A 10 -1.29 -15.80 37.70
N ALA A 11 -1.43 -17.10 37.86
CA ALA A 11 -0.58 -18.08 37.21
C ALA A 11 -0.80 -17.96 35.69
N LEU A 12 0.18 -17.40 34.99
CA LEU A 12 0.31 -17.55 33.54
C LEU A 12 0.88 -18.94 33.29
N SER A 13 0.01 -19.94 33.13
CA SER A 13 0.38 -21.17 32.45
C SER A 13 0.62 -20.84 30.99
N GLN A 14 1.86 -20.47 30.65
CA GLN A 14 2.34 -20.53 29.28
C GLN A 14 2.96 -21.91 29.09
N GLU A 15 2.15 -22.87 28.66
CA GLU A 15 2.69 -23.96 27.85
C GLU A 15 3.24 -23.34 26.56
N PRO A 16 4.51 -23.58 26.21
CA PRO A 16 5.00 -23.21 24.89
C PRO A 16 4.44 -24.24 23.93
N VAL A 17 3.23 -24.00 23.41
CA VAL A 17 2.88 -24.56 22.11
C VAL A 17 3.83 -23.89 21.14
N ALA A 18 4.93 -24.60 20.85
CA ALA A 18 5.78 -24.34 19.71
C ALA A 18 4.89 -24.48 18.48
N ALA A 19 4.17 -23.41 18.14
CA ALA A 19 3.58 -23.27 16.84
C ALA A 19 4.74 -23.42 15.86
N SER A 20 4.68 -24.46 15.04
CA SER A 20 5.57 -24.67 13.92
C SER A 20 5.40 -23.52 12.94
N VAL A 21 6.11 -22.41 13.17
CA VAL A 21 6.13 -21.20 12.31
C VAL A 21 6.89 -21.45 11.00
N ARG A 22 6.96 -22.68 10.48
CA ARG A 22 7.80 -22.98 9.32
C ARG A 22 7.15 -23.66 8.12
N ASP A 23 5.90 -24.14 8.19
CA ASP A 23 5.28 -24.82 7.04
C ASP A 23 3.82 -24.43 6.76
N ALA A 24 3.40 -23.23 7.15
CA ALA A 24 2.27 -22.61 6.47
C ALA A 24 2.81 -21.99 5.19
N GLN A 25 2.78 -22.73 4.08
CA GLN A 25 2.96 -22.15 2.75
C GLN A 25 2.11 -20.88 2.71
N PRO A 26 2.71 -19.68 2.53
CA PRO A 26 1.95 -18.45 2.70
C PRO A 26 0.78 -18.53 1.75
N ALA A 27 -0.44 -18.46 2.31
CA ALA A 27 -1.66 -18.52 1.52
C ALA A 27 -1.48 -17.60 0.32
N ARG A 28 -1.47 -18.19 -0.88
CA ARG A 28 -1.19 -17.53 -2.17
C ARG A 28 -1.66 -16.08 -2.09
N PHE A 29 -0.71 -15.14 -2.07
CA PHE A 29 -1.04 -13.73 -1.80
C PHE A 29 -1.99 -13.17 -2.87
N ASP A 30 -1.93 -13.74 -4.06
CA ASP A 30 -2.77 -13.48 -5.23
C ASP A 30 -4.17 -14.11 -5.16
N ALA A 31 -4.43 -15.03 -4.23
CA ALA A 31 -5.76 -15.63 -4.08
C ALA A 31 -6.81 -14.55 -3.76
N PRO A 32 -7.96 -14.52 -4.47
CA PRO A 32 -9.02 -13.56 -4.23
C PRO A 32 -9.50 -13.59 -2.77
N ARG A 33 -9.66 -12.42 -2.14
CA ARG A 33 -10.16 -12.30 -0.75
C ARG A 33 -11.33 -11.35 -0.69
N LEU A 34 -12.41 -11.76 -0.02
CA LEU A 34 -13.54 -10.90 0.26
C LEU A 34 -13.28 -10.05 1.51
N VAL A 35 -13.26 -8.73 1.34
CA VAL A 35 -13.17 -7.77 2.45
C VAL A 35 -14.46 -6.97 2.51
N ARG A 36 -15.30 -7.28 3.51
CA ARG A 36 -16.69 -6.80 3.62
C ARG A 36 -17.55 -7.20 2.40
N ARG A 37 -17.60 -6.33 1.40
CA ARG A 37 -18.40 -6.45 0.17
C ARG A 37 -17.55 -6.21 -1.08
N THR A 38 -16.23 -6.18 -0.93
CA THR A 38 -15.28 -5.92 -2.02
C THR A 38 -14.38 -7.12 -2.16
N VAL A 39 -14.40 -7.73 -3.34
CA VAL A 39 -13.44 -8.78 -3.70
C VAL A 39 -12.14 -8.08 -4.08
N ILE A 40 -11.05 -8.50 -3.43
CA ILE A 40 -9.69 -8.08 -3.75
C ILE A 40 -9.05 -9.23 -4.49
N ASP A 41 -8.91 -9.05 -5.79
CA ASP A 41 -8.42 -10.07 -6.71
C ASP A 41 -7.38 -9.45 -7.63
N PHE A 42 -6.11 -9.79 -7.41
CA PHE A 42 -5.00 -9.30 -8.22
C PHE A 42 -4.99 -9.91 -9.61
N SER A 43 -5.55 -11.11 -9.81
CA SER A 43 -5.59 -11.76 -11.14
C SER A 43 -6.47 -11.01 -12.14
N SER A 44 -7.44 -10.22 -11.64
CA SER A 44 -8.30 -9.37 -12.46
C SER A 44 -7.61 -8.11 -13.03
N LEU A 45 -6.39 -7.81 -12.59
CA LEU A 45 -5.64 -6.63 -13.03
C LEU A 45 -4.98 -6.89 -14.39
N SER A 46 -4.96 -5.86 -15.24
CA SER A 46 -4.30 -5.86 -16.56
C SER A 46 -2.78 -5.63 -16.46
N LEU A 47 -2.17 -6.06 -15.35
CA LEU A 47 -0.74 -5.96 -15.09
C LEU A 47 -0.03 -7.26 -15.46
N PRO A 48 1.28 -7.23 -15.77
CA PRO A 48 2.12 -8.43 -15.88
C PRO A 48 2.05 -9.30 -14.62
N GLU A 49 2.20 -10.63 -14.79
CA GLU A 49 2.01 -11.60 -13.70
C GLU A 49 2.96 -11.36 -12.52
N ASP A 50 4.24 -11.17 -12.80
CA ASP A 50 5.27 -10.85 -11.81
C ASP A 50 4.92 -9.61 -10.99
N VAL A 51 4.42 -8.56 -11.64
CA VAL A 51 3.94 -7.33 -10.99
C VAL A 51 2.71 -7.59 -10.12
N ARG A 52 1.73 -8.37 -10.61
CA ARG A 52 0.53 -8.72 -9.83
C ARG A 52 0.90 -9.49 -8.56
N LEU A 53 1.77 -10.49 -8.66
CA LEU A 53 2.22 -11.30 -7.54
C LEU A 53 2.96 -10.47 -6.49
N ALA A 54 3.90 -9.61 -6.93
CA ALA A 54 4.65 -8.74 -6.03
C ALA A 54 3.74 -7.72 -5.33
N LEU A 55 2.83 -7.06 -6.07
CA LEU A 55 1.89 -6.13 -5.48
C LEU A 55 0.91 -6.82 -4.53
N ALA A 56 0.44 -8.03 -4.85
CA ALA A 56 -0.42 -8.80 -3.97
C ALA A 56 0.27 -9.10 -2.63
N GLN A 57 1.52 -9.56 -2.68
CA GLN A 57 2.32 -9.80 -1.49
C GLN A 57 2.50 -8.51 -0.66
N ALA A 58 2.96 -7.43 -1.29
CA ALA A 58 3.16 -6.16 -0.62
C ALA A 58 1.87 -5.61 -0.02
N PHE A 59 0.75 -5.74 -0.75
CA PHE A 59 -0.56 -5.29 -0.30
C PHE A 59 -0.99 -6.02 0.96
N TRP A 60 -0.96 -7.34 0.99
CA TRP A 60 -1.41 -8.09 2.17
C TRP A 60 -0.47 -7.96 3.35
N CYS A 61 0.85 -7.90 3.12
CA CYS A 61 1.81 -7.71 4.19
C CYS A 61 1.78 -6.29 4.79
N HIS A 62 1.45 -5.26 4.00
CA HIS A 62 1.39 -3.87 4.46
C HIS A 62 0.00 -3.45 4.96
N CYS A 63 -1.06 -3.89 4.27
CA CYS A 63 -2.42 -3.46 4.53
C CYS A 63 -3.27 -4.50 5.26
N GLY A 64 -2.84 -5.76 5.36
CA GLY A 64 -3.66 -6.85 5.92
C GLY A 64 -4.13 -6.64 7.37
N ALA A 65 -3.39 -5.88 8.18
CA ALA A 65 -3.75 -5.54 9.55
C ALA A 65 -4.60 -4.25 9.68
N ARG A 66 -4.90 -3.56 8.56
CA ARG A 66 -5.71 -2.33 8.59
C ARG A 66 -7.19 -2.64 8.76
N SER A 67 -7.96 -1.63 9.15
CA SER A 67 -9.42 -1.73 9.14
C SER A 67 -9.93 -2.08 7.73
N PRO A 68 -11.07 -2.77 7.58
CA PRO A 68 -11.59 -3.14 6.26
C PRO A 68 -11.80 -1.94 5.31
N ARG A 69 -12.14 -0.77 5.86
CA ARG A 69 -12.23 0.49 5.08
C ARG A 69 -10.86 0.93 4.56
N GLY A 70 -9.81 0.80 5.38
CA GLY A 70 -8.44 1.11 4.99
C GLY A 70 -7.92 0.16 3.91
N ILE A 71 -8.25 -1.13 4.00
CA ILE A 71 -7.93 -2.12 2.97
C ILE A 71 -8.63 -1.73 1.65
N LYS A 72 -9.94 -1.42 1.69
CA LYS A 72 -10.69 -0.97 0.51
C LYS A 72 -10.07 0.27 -0.14
N SER A 73 -9.72 1.29 0.65
CA SER A 73 -9.11 2.52 0.14
C SER A 73 -7.75 2.28 -0.51
N CYS A 74 -6.96 1.35 0.05
CA CYS A 74 -5.71 0.94 -0.59
C CYS A 74 -5.97 0.20 -1.91
N TRP A 75 -6.98 -0.67 -1.93
CA TRP A 75 -7.37 -1.42 -3.15
C TRP A 75 -7.83 -0.49 -4.26
N GLU A 76 -8.64 0.53 -3.95
CA GLU A 76 -9.03 1.59 -4.91
C GLU A 76 -7.80 2.29 -5.52
N SER A 77 -6.75 2.51 -4.72
CA SER A 77 -5.49 3.09 -5.22
C SER A 77 -4.73 2.14 -6.16
N VAL A 78 -4.78 0.83 -5.91
CA VAL A 78 -4.22 -0.19 -6.81
C VAL A 78 -5.01 -0.24 -8.12
N LEU A 79 -6.34 -0.14 -8.08
CA LEU A 79 -7.17 -0.08 -9.30
C LEU A 79 -6.85 1.15 -10.15
N ILE A 80 -6.59 2.30 -9.53
CA ILE A 80 -6.16 3.52 -10.25
C ILE A 80 -4.79 3.31 -10.89
N PHE A 81 -3.85 2.67 -10.18
CA PHE A 81 -2.55 2.34 -10.76
C PHE A 81 -2.67 1.34 -11.93
N ASN A 82 -3.53 0.33 -11.81
CA ASN A 82 -3.83 -0.60 -12.89
C ASN A 82 -4.36 0.13 -14.13
N ARG A 83 -5.26 1.10 -13.94
CA ARG A 83 -5.77 1.93 -15.04
C ARG A 83 -4.64 2.71 -15.72
N PHE A 84 -3.74 3.32 -14.95
CA PHE A 84 -2.55 3.97 -15.50
C PHE A 84 -1.69 3.00 -16.32
N ALA A 85 -1.41 1.80 -15.80
CA ALA A 85 -0.57 0.83 -16.49
C ALA A 85 -1.20 0.38 -17.81
N ALA A 86 -2.52 0.16 -17.82
CA ALA A 86 -3.27 -0.20 -19.02
C ALA A 86 -3.30 0.94 -20.07
N GLU A 87 -3.51 2.19 -19.65
CA GLU A 87 -3.57 3.34 -20.56
C GLU A 87 -2.20 3.77 -21.11
N SER A 88 -1.13 3.65 -20.30
CA SER A 88 0.20 4.14 -20.66
C SER A 88 1.11 3.09 -21.28
N GLY A 89 0.85 1.80 -21.05
CA GLY A 89 1.75 0.71 -21.43
C GLY A 89 3.14 0.78 -20.75
N ALA A 90 3.26 1.55 -19.67
CA ALA A 90 4.53 1.83 -19.00
C ALA A 90 5.00 0.73 -18.05
N VAL A 91 4.21 -0.32 -17.84
CA VAL A 91 4.52 -1.43 -16.91
C VAL A 91 4.40 -2.75 -17.65
N ARG A 92 5.54 -3.34 -18.01
CA ARG A 92 5.62 -4.62 -18.74
C ARG A 92 6.26 -5.74 -17.91
N SER A 93 6.96 -5.36 -16.85
CA SER A 93 7.61 -6.25 -15.89
C SER A 93 7.87 -5.53 -14.56
N LEU A 94 8.38 -6.25 -13.56
CA LEU A 94 8.87 -5.67 -12.31
C LEU A 94 10.02 -4.67 -12.51
N ALA A 95 10.85 -4.83 -13.53
CA ALA A 95 11.97 -3.93 -13.81
C ALA A 95 11.51 -2.52 -14.22
N ASP A 96 10.29 -2.39 -14.74
CA ASP A 96 9.69 -1.10 -15.08
C ASP A 96 9.15 -0.35 -13.85
N LEU A 97 9.18 -0.96 -12.66
CA LEU A 97 8.80 -0.29 -11.41
C LEU A 97 9.93 0.61 -10.91
N ASP A 98 10.25 1.63 -11.70
CA ASP A 98 11.38 2.53 -11.47
C ASP A 98 10.95 4.00 -11.25
N ARG A 99 11.94 4.88 -11.14
CA ARG A 99 11.72 6.32 -10.99
C ARG A 99 10.97 6.91 -12.20
N CYS A 100 11.30 6.47 -13.40
CA CYS A 100 10.71 7.00 -14.64
C CYS A 100 9.22 6.68 -14.71
N MET A 101 8.82 5.45 -14.36
CA MET A 101 7.43 5.05 -14.22
C MET A 101 6.71 5.89 -13.16
N LEU A 102 7.33 6.14 -12.00
CA LEU A 102 6.73 6.98 -10.97
C LEU A 102 6.48 8.41 -11.45
N VAL A 103 7.41 9.02 -12.18
CA VAL A 103 7.24 10.36 -12.76
C VAL A 103 6.07 10.36 -13.76
N ARG A 104 6.02 9.38 -14.67
CA ARG A 104 4.90 9.24 -15.61
C ARG A 104 3.56 9.03 -14.90
N TYR A 105 3.56 8.27 -13.81
CA TYR A 105 2.36 8.05 -13.02
C TYR A 105 1.88 9.33 -12.33
N ILE A 106 2.80 10.14 -11.81
CA ILE A 106 2.50 11.46 -11.22
C ILE A 106 1.90 12.40 -12.28
N GLU A 107 2.49 12.45 -13.47
CA GLU A 107 1.99 13.26 -14.60
C GLU A 107 0.59 12.80 -15.02
N TRP A 108 0.38 11.49 -15.13
CA TRP A 108 -0.92 10.92 -15.43
C TRP A 108 -1.95 11.25 -14.35
N LEU A 109 -1.58 11.19 -13.07
CA LEU A 109 -2.45 11.61 -11.95
C LEU A 109 -2.81 13.10 -12.02
N ASN A 110 -1.86 13.95 -12.43
CA ASN A 110 -2.10 15.40 -12.61
C ASN A 110 -3.05 15.71 -13.76
N ALA A 111 -3.10 14.85 -14.78
CA ALA A 111 -4.02 14.98 -15.91
C ALA A 111 -5.46 14.51 -15.59
N GLN A 112 -5.68 13.81 -14.46
CA GLN A 112 -7.00 13.25 -14.15
C GLN A 112 -8.05 14.32 -13.84
N ARG A 113 -9.23 14.13 -14.44
CA ARG A 113 -10.41 14.97 -14.27
C ARG A 113 -11.60 14.15 -13.76
N ARG A 114 -12.53 14.81 -13.08
CA ARG A 114 -13.84 14.27 -12.72
C ARG A 114 -14.77 14.32 -13.93
N ALA A 115 -15.95 13.70 -13.80
CA ALA A 115 -16.97 13.71 -14.86
C ALA A 115 -17.43 15.12 -15.25
N ASP A 116 -17.38 16.07 -14.32
CA ASP A 116 -17.67 17.50 -14.53
C ASP A 116 -16.51 18.29 -15.16
N GLY A 117 -15.41 17.62 -15.54
CA GLY A 117 -14.23 18.23 -16.14
C GLY A 117 -13.26 18.89 -15.14
N THR A 118 -13.60 18.94 -13.85
CA THR A 118 -12.73 19.52 -12.81
C THR A 118 -11.53 18.62 -12.53
N PRO A 119 -10.32 19.17 -12.31
CA PRO A 119 -9.15 18.38 -11.93
C PRO A 119 -9.37 17.63 -10.62
N TRP A 120 -8.74 16.47 -10.47
CA TRP A 120 -8.75 15.77 -9.20
C TRP A 120 -8.11 16.61 -8.09
N ALA A 121 -8.72 16.53 -6.90
CA ALA A 121 -8.21 17.19 -5.71
C ALA A 121 -6.76 16.76 -5.42
N VAL A 122 -5.94 17.70 -4.95
CA VAL A 122 -4.55 17.44 -4.54
C VAL A 122 -4.47 16.30 -3.52
N SER A 123 -5.42 16.25 -2.58
CA SER A 123 -5.51 15.20 -1.57
C SER A 123 -5.72 13.81 -2.17
N THR A 124 -6.60 13.69 -3.17
CA THR A 124 -6.85 12.44 -3.91
C THR A 124 -5.58 11.97 -4.60
N ARG A 125 -4.97 12.83 -5.44
CA ARG A 125 -3.72 12.50 -6.16
C ARG A 125 -2.60 12.06 -5.21
N ALA A 126 -2.41 12.81 -4.12
CA ALA A 126 -1.39 12.51 -3.11
C ALA A 126 -1.67 11.22 -2.32
N ASN A 127 -2.94 10.91 -2.00
CA ASN A 127 -3.29 9.65 -1.34
C ASN A 127 -3.06 8.45 -2.26
N THR A 128 -3.47 8.56 -3.53
CA THR A 128 -3.30 7.48 -4.52
C THR A 128 -1.82 7.18 -4.76
N TYR A 129 -1.00 8.20 -5.01
CA TYR A 129 0.45 8.04 -5.13
C TYR A 129 1.09 7.50 -3.84
N GLY A 130 0.67 8.04 -2.69
CA GLY A 130 1.19 7.63 -1.38
C GLY A 130 0.92 6.15 -1.07
N ALA A 131 -0.24 5.62 -1.48
CA ALA A 131 -0.56 4.21 -1.33
C ALA A 131 0.39 3.33 -2.16
N LEU A 132 0.54 3.63 -3.46
CA LEU A 132 1.48 2.89 -4.33
C LEU A 132 2.91 2.96 -3.79
N ARG A 133 3.38 4.14 -3.43
CA ARG A 133 4.72 4.35 -2.86
C ARG A 133 4.97 3.53 -1.60
N GLN A 134 3.96 3.33 -0.75
CA GLN A 134 4.09 2.47 0.43
C GLN A 134 4.28 1.00 0.05
N LEU A 135 3.55 0.51 -0.96
CA LEU A 135 3.70 -0.87 -1.45
C LEU A 135 5.08 -1.08 -2.08
N LEU A 136 5.54 -0.15 -2.92
CA LEU A 136 6.86 -0.22 -3.54
C LEU A 136 7.99 -0.18 -2.50
N ARG A 137 7.88 0.68 -1.49
CA ARG A 137 8.84 0.71 -0.37
C ARG A 137 8.84 -0.57 0.47
N TRP A 138 7.70 -1.25 0.55
CA TRP A 138 7.66 -2.56 1.19
C TRP A 138 8.42 -3.58 0.36
N LEU A 139 8.23 -3.59 -0.98
CA LEU A 139 8.99 -4.45 -1.89
C LEU A 139 10.49 -4.21 -1.80
N GLU A 140 10.96 -2.97 -1.89
CA GLU A 140 12.38 -2.63 -1.74
C GLU A 140 13.01 -3.15 -0.44
N ARG A 141 12.23 -3.15 0.65
CA ARG A 141 12.73 -3.53 1.99
C ARG A 141 12.66 -5.03 2.25
N CYS A 142 11.58 -5.66 1.82
CA CYS A 142 11.28 -7.05 2.16
C CYS A 142 11.58 -8.03 1.04
N ARG A 143 11.73 -7.53 -0.20
CA ARG A 143 12.01 -8.30 -1.42
C ARG A 143 13.05 -7.57 -2.31
N PRO A 144 14.27 -7.29 -1.79
CA PRO A 144 15.33 -6.68 -2.58
C PRO A 144 15.78 -7.58 -3.75
N ASP A 145 15.41 -8.87 -3.73
CA ASP A 145 15.59 -9.81 -4.83
C ASP A 145 14.67 -9.53 -6.03
N LEU A 146 13.56 -8.81 -5.84
CA LEU A 146 12.56 -8.56 -6.88
C LEU A 146 12.61 -7.16 -7.48
N VAL A 147 13.01 -6.16 -6.69
CA VAL A 147 12.94 -4.75 -7.09
C VAL A 147 14.20 -4.04 -6.57
N ASP A 148 14.92 -3.40 -7.49
CA ASP A 148 16.03 -2.53 -7.15
C ASP A 148 15.56 -1.29 -6.39
N ARG A 149 16.50 -0.58 -5.76
CA ARG A 149 16.17 0.67 -5.05
C ARG A 149 15.56 1.69 -6.00
N ILE A 150 14.30 2.07 -5.76
CA ILE A 150 13.62 3.11 -6.56
C ILE A 150 13.89 4.48 -5.94
N ASP A 151 14.24 5.45 -6.77
CA ASP A 151 14.26 6.85 -6.34
C ASP A 151 12.82 7.41 -6.39
N HIS A 152 12.28 7.76 -5.22
CA HIS A 152 10.90 8.24 -5.09
C HIS A 152 10.85 9.77 -5.08
N PRO A 153 10.18 10.41 -6.05
CA PRO A 153 10.01 11.86 -6.05
C PRO A 153 9.46 12.39 -4.72
N PHE A 154 10.15 13.38 -4.15
CA PHE A 154 9.75 14.03 -2.91
C PHE A 154 8.61 15.02 -3.18
N ALA A 155 7.46 14.81 -2.53
CA ALA A 155 6.30 15.70 -2.54
C ALA A 155 5.83 16.18 -3.94
N PRO A 156 5.39 15.28 -4.83
CA PRO A 156 5.05 15.62 -6.22
C PRO A 156 3.78 16.47 -6.41
N PHE A 157 3.01 16.71 -5.35
CA PHE A 157 1.77 17.49 -5.39
C PHE A 157 1.89 18.70 -4.46
N PRO A 158 2.31 19.87 -4.97
CA PRO A 158 2.36 21.09 -4.18
C PRO A 158 0.94 21.48 -3.74
N GLY A 159 0.76 21.80 -2.45
CA GLY A 159 -0.54 22.19 -1.87
C GLY A 159 -0.98 21.43 -0.62
N ARG A 160 -0.26 20.38 -0.18
CA ARG A 160 -0.49 19.75 1.14
C ARG A 160 0.14 20.49 2.31
N VAL A 161 1.16 21.31 2.04
CA VAL A 161 1.71 22.23 3.04
C VAL A 161 0.78 23.42 3.03
N ALA A 162 -0.18 23.44 3.95
CA ALA A 162 -0.86 24.68 4.28
C ALA A 162 0.25 25.70 4.61
N THR A 163 0.27 26.81 3.88
CA THR A 163 0.86 28.05 4.36
C THR A 163 0.25 28.32 5.74
N ARG A 164 0.92 27.89 6.82
CA ARG A 164 0.65 28.44 8.14
C ARG A 164 1.14 29.89 8.06
N PRO A 165 0.28 30.90 8.16
CA PRO A 165 0.77 32.25 8.37
C PRO A 165 1.53 32.22 9.69
N HIS A 166 2.81 32.53 9.67
CA HIS A 166 3.50 32.90 10.89
C HIS A 166 2.89 34.23 11.32
N ALA A 167 1.92 34.18 12.23
CA ALA A 167 1.52 35.35 12.98
C ALA A 167 2.74 35.76 13.82
N ARG A 168 3.53 36.72 13.32
CA ARG A 168 4.47 37.46 14.14
C ARG A 168 3.65 38.43 14.99
N ARG A 169 3.65 38.19 16.30
CA ARG A 169 3.48 39.24 17.31
C ARG A 169 4.77 40.05 17.37
#